data_AF-Q5ENS1-F1
#
_entry.id   AF-Q5ENS1-F1
#
_cell.length_a   1.000
_cell.length_b   1.000
_cell.length_c   1.000
_cell.angle_alpha   90.00
_cell.angle_beta   90.00
_cell.angle_gamma   90.00
#
_symmetry.space_group_name_H-M   'P 1'
#
loop_
_entity.id
_entity.type
_entity.pdbx_description
1 polymer ?
#
loop_
_entity_poly.entity_id
_entity_poly.type
_entity_poly.pdbx_seq_one_letter_code
_entity_poly.pdbx_strand_id
1 'polypeptide(L)'
;AALALAPGLAPAPRVASRAAVSMDSSKPVVIGLAADSGCGKSTFMRRVTGIFGGESKFNDIGRETNTLVSEMTTVICLDDYHKWDRTGRKSNPEWPDGITALHKDCQNWDKMAEDVLNLKNGVAVEKPIYNHITGMLDPDEMVSPTPIVIFEGLHPMHDERVNQALDLTIYLDITDDVKFAWKAQRDIAERGATMEEVQKAINDRKPDFSAYVEPQKAKADIIIQVLLSDLIDDATGKFLKVKFIQKKSCPVCESPFLFDKGSKITWTPNGDKLTTSAPGVVLASYDDEWFGEAVSVIEMDGKIDVLDELIYVESAMCSTGTKYYGELTEQMVKNKQAPGSENGTGLFQTLCAFKIREAYESLRK
;
A
#
# COMPACT_ATOMS: atom_id res chain seq x y z
N ALA A 1 -49.03 -26.46 9.21
CA ALA A 1 -48.57 -25.85 7.95
C ALA A 1 -47.15 -25.40 8.18
N ALA A 2 -46.18 -26.11 7.59
CA ALA A 2 -44.75 -25.82 7.72
C ALA A 2 -44.40 -24.60 6.86
N LEU A 3 -43.83 -23.56 7.46
CA LEU A 3 -43.28 -22.41 6.74
C LEU A 3 -41.86 -22.80 6.29
N ALA A 4 -41.71 -23.03 4.98
CA ALA A 4 -40.40 -23.21 4.37
C ALA A 4 -39.67 -21.84 4.32
N LEU A 5 -38.51 -21.77 4.97
CA LEU A 5 -37.54 -20.69 4.80
C LEU A 5 -36.97 -20.80 3.39
N ALA A 6 -37.22 -19.78 2.55
CA ALA A 6 -36.58 -19.63 1.27
C ALA A 6 -35.06 -19.40 1.47
N PRO A 7 -34.17 -20.02 0.67
CA PRO A 7 -32.75 -19.73 0.73
C PRO A 7 -32.52 -18.30 0.23
N GLY A 8 -31.88 -17.46 1.04
CA GLY A 8 -31.42 -16.14 0.62
C GLY A 8 -30.48 -16.29 -0.58
N LEU A 9 -30.73 -15.51 -1.63
CA LEU A 9 -29.85 -15.44 -2.79
C LEU A 9 -28.44 -15.06 -2.32
N ALA A 10 -27.46 -15.92 -2.59
CA ALA A 10 -26.06 -15.56 -2.55
C ALA A 10 -25.81 -14.39 -3.53
N PRO A 11 -24.99 -13.40 -3.18
CA PRO A 11 -24.61 -12.33 -4.11
C PRO A 11 -23.88 -12.95 -5.30
N ALA A 12 -24.33 -12.62 -6.52
CA ALA A 12 -23.71 -13.07 -7.75
C ALA A 12 -22.25 -12.56 -7.84
N PRO A 13 -21.30 -13.36 -8.34
CA PRO A 13 -19.93 -12.91 -8.55
C PRO A 13 -19.95 -11.80 -9.61
N ARG A 14 -19.60 -10.58 -9.22
CA ARG A 14 -19.40 -9.47 -10.15
C ARG A 14 -18.02 -9.61 -10.78
N VAL A 15 -17.94 -10.37 -11.86
CA VAL A 15 -16.88 -10.15 -12.86
C VAL A 15 -17.28 -8.91 -13.66
N ALA A 16 -17.09 -7.73 -13.05
CA ALA A 16 -16.90 -6.53 -13.85
C ALA A 16 -15.43 -6.58 -14.30
N SER A 17 -15.19 -7.29 -15.40
CA SER A 17 -13.89 -7.18 -16.08
C SER A 17 -13.69 -5.69 -16.37
N ARG A 18 -12.67 -5.07 -15.75
CA ARG A 18 -12.17 -3.76 -16.18
C ARG A 18 -11.95 -3.88 -17.69
N ALA A 19 -12.81 -3.25 -18.47
CA ALA A 19 -12.78 -3.40 -19.91
C ALA A 19 -11.40 -2.96 -20.39
N ALA A 20 -10.71 -3.80 -21.14
CA ALA A 20 -9.53 -3.40 -21.88
C ALA A 20 -9.98 -2.39 -22.95
N VAL A 21 -10.06 -1.12 -22.55
CA VAL A 21 -10.21 0.00 -23.47
C VAL A 21 -8.94 0.01 -24.31
N SER A 22 -9.06 -0.01 -25.64
CA SER A 22 -7.92 0.12 -26.54
C SER A 22 -7.13 1.38 -26.17
N MET A 23 -5.95 1.21 -25.57
CA MET A 23 -5.20 2.31 -24.95
C MET A 23 -4.31 3.01 -25.96
N ASP A 24 -4.36 4.33 -25.94
CA ASP A 24 -3.34 5.19 -26.52
C ASP A 24 -2.08 5.05 -25.66
N SER A 25 -0.96 4.62 -26.26
CA SER A 25 0.32 4.36 -25.58
C SER A 25 0.94 5.63 -24.94
N SER A 26 0.36 6.81 -25.18
CA SER A 26 0.73 8.07 -24.54
C SER A 26 0.09 8.29 -23.18
N LYS A 27 -1.00 7.59 -22.81
CA LYS A 27 -1.71 7.86 -21.56
C LYS A 27 -0.90 7.43 -20.32
N PRO A 28 -0.97 8.19 -19.22
CA PRO A 28 -0.44 7.80 -17.92
C PRO A 28 -1.11 6.55 -17.35
N VAL A 29 -0.34 5.74 -16.63
CA VAL A 29 -0.85 4.63 -15.82
C VAL A 29 -1.11 5.14 -14.41
N VAL A 30 -2.29 4.89 -13.88
CA VAL A 30 -2.72 5.42 -12.59
C VAL A 30 -2.77 4.32 -11.54
N ILE A 31 -2.09 4.54 -10.41
CA ILE A 31 -1.96 3.59 -9.32
C ILE A 31 -2.62 4.18 -8.07
N GLY A 32 -3.40 3.38 -7.34
CA GLY A 32 -3.89 3.75 -6.01
C GLY A 32 -3.18 3.00 -4.92
N LEU A 33 -2.70 3.71 -3.90
CA LEU A 33 -2.04 3.14 -2.73
C LEU A 33 -2.77 3.54 -1.44
N ALA A 34 -3.55 2.61 -0.89
CA ALA A 34 -4.19 2.81 0.40
C ALA A 34 -3.23 2.44 1.52
N ALA A 35 -2.97 3.38 2.43
CA ALA A 35 -2.18 3.12 3.61
C ALA A 35 -2.43 4.17 4.70
N ASP A 36 -2.51 3.72 5.95
CA ASP A 36 -2.68 4.61 7.11
C ASP A 36 -1.38 5.41 7.38
N SER A 37 -1.54 6.53 8.08
CA SER A 37 -0.44 7.32 8.64
C SER A 37 0.56 6.44 9.40
N GLY A 38 1.86 6.64 9.20
CA GLY A 38 2.91 5.91 9.91
C GLY A 38 3.13 4.45 9.47
N CYS A 39 2.41 3.94 8.47
CA CYS A 39 2.52 2.55 8.00
C CYS A 39 3.67 2.30 6.99
N GLY A 40 4.70 3.15 6.99
CA GLY A 40 5.83 3.00 6.05
C GLY A 40 5.58 3.49 4.62
N LYS A 41 4.53 4.29 4.38
CA LYS A 41 4.23 4.87 3.06
C LYS A 41 5.43 5.53 2.39
N SER A 42 6.13 6.42 3.09
CA SER A 42 7.30 7.11 2.55
C SER A 42 8.44 6.14 2.21
N THR A 43 8.62 5.07 2.99
CA THR A 43 9.58 4.00 2.69
C THR A 43 9.17 3.24 1.43
N PHE A 44 7.89 2.88 1.31
CA PHE A 44 7.38 2.21 0.12
C PHE A 44 7.53 3.09 -1.13
N MET A 45 7.17 4.37 -1.05
CA MET A 45 7.34 5.32 -2.15
C MET A 45 8.79 5.47 -2.60
N ARG A 46 9.76 5.53 -1.67
CA ARG A 46 11.19 5.54 -2.04
C ARG A 46 11.62 4.27 -2.78
N ARG A 47 11.09 3.10 -2.41
CA ARG A 47 11.37 1.84 -3.11
C ARG A 47 10.76 1.85 -4.52
N VAL A 48 9.52 2.33 -4.65
CA VAL A 48 8.84 2.47 -5.95
C VAL A 48 9.61 3.42 -6.86
N THR A 49 9.89 4.64 -6.40
CA THR A 49 10.56 5.63 -7.25
C THR A 49 12.00 5.24 -7.58
N GLY A 50 12.70 4.56 -6.66
CA GLY A 50 14.04 4.04 -6.90
C GLY A 50 14.13 3.02 -8.04
N ILE A 51 13.06 2.29 -8.33
CA ILE A 51 12.98 1.29 -9.42
C ILE A 51 12.74 1.95 -10.78
N PHE A 52 11.98 3.04 -10.84
CA PHE A 52 11.71 3.76 -12.08
C PHE A 52 12.85 4.69 -12.50
N GLY A 53 13.86 4.85 -11.65
CA GLY A 53 15.00 5.74 -11.90
C GLY A 53 14.67 7.21 -11.63
N GLY A 54 15.73 8.01 -11.55
CA GLY A 54 15.64 9.42 -11.22
C GLY A 54 15.61 9.70 -9.72
N GLU A 55 15.91 10.95 -9.37
CA GLU A 55 15.77 11.47 -8.02
C GLU A 55 14.34 12.03 -7.87
N SER A 56 13.55 11.45 -6.96
CA SER A 56 12.25 12.04 -6.61
C SER A 56 12.47 13.29 -5.79
N LYS A 57 11.88 14.40 -6.23
CA LYS A 57 11.92 15.69 -5.54
C LYS A 57 10.50 16.16 -5.28
N PHE A 58 10.34 17.02 -4.28
CA PHE A 58 9.12 17.77 -4.16
C PHE A 58 8.92 18.65 -5.40
N ASN A 59 7.66 18.84 -5.80
CA ASN A 59 7.32 19.74 -6.89
C ASN A 59 7.86 21.14 -6.58
N ASP A 60 8.69 21.69 -7.46
CA ASP A 60 9.39 22.96 -7.21
C ASP A 60 8.48 24.15 -7.48
N ILE A 61 7.63 24.46 -6.49
CA ILE A 61 6.68 25.57 -6.53
C ILE A 61 7.07 26.72 -5.58
N GLY A 62 8.27 26.66 -4.99
CA GLY A 62 8.77 27.67 -4.03
C GLY A 62 8.06 27.70 -2.67
N ARG A 63 7.25 26.68 -2.33
CA ARG A 63 6.53 26.54 -1.07
C ARG A 63 6.28 25.07 -0.73
N GLU A 64 5.67 24.79 0.43
CA GLU A 64 5.33 23.44 0.87
C GLU A 64 4.42 22.73 -0.14
N THR A 65 4.70 21.46 -0.41
CA THR A 65 3.89 20.58 -1.25
C THR A 65 4.05 19.14 -0.79
N ASN A 66 3.01 18.34 -0.98
CA ASN A 66 3.05 16.89 -0.75
C ASN A 66 3.37 16.12 -2.04
N THR A 67 3.44 16.80 -3.17
CA THR A 67 3.63 16.18 -4.49
C THR A 67 5.11 15.85 -4.70
N LEU A 68 5.40 14.56 -4.93
CA LEU A 68 6.74 14.10 -5.33
C LEU A 68 6.75 13.81 -6.83
N VAL A 69 7.76 14.33 -7.52
CA VAL A 69 7.91 14.19 -8.97
C VAL A 69 9.28 13.60 -9.30
N SER A 70 9.30 12.71 -10.28
CA SER A 70 10.49 12.26 -11.01
C SER A 70 10.19 12.28 -12.51
N GLU A 71 11.14 11.84 -13.34
CA GLU A 71 10.92 11.68 -14.78
C GLU A 71 9.78 10.70 -15.11
N MET A 72 9.59 9.68 -14.26
CA MET A 72 8.68 8.57 -14.52
C MET A 72 7.43 8.60 -13.65
N THR A 73 7.48 9.22 -12.47
CA THR A 73 6.43 9.11 -11.46
C THR A 73 6.02 10.46 -10.87
N THR A 74 4.72 10.65 -10.71
CA THR A 74 4.10 11.74 -9.94
C THR A 74 3.33 11.10 -8.79
N VAL A 75 3.70 11.38 -7.54
CA VAL A 75 3.00 10.89 -6.35
C VAL A 75 2.20 12.03 -5.75
N ILE A 76 0.90 11.82 -5.58
CA ILE A 76 -0.05 12.78 -5.04
C ILE A 76 -0.60 12.23 -3.72
N CYS A 77 -0.49 13.03 -2.66
CA CYS A 77 -1.09 12.73 -1.36
C CYS A 77 -2.58 13.06 -1.38
N LEU A 78 -3.42 12.12 -0.96
CA LEU A 78 -4.87 12.31 -0.95
C LEU A 78 -5.36 13.21 0.18
N ASP A 79 -4.53 13.51 1.18
CA ASP A 79 -4.82 14.51 2.21
C ASP A 79 -5.00 15.92 1.59
N ASP A 80 -4.44 16.17 0.40
CA ASP A 80 -4.63 17.42 -0.33
C ASP A 80 -6.10 17.68 -0.68
N TYR A 81 -6.92 16.64 -0.78
CA TYR A 81 -8.34 16.74 -1.11
C TYR A 81 -9.25 16.85 0.12
N HIS A 82 -8.71 17.16 1.31
CA HIS A 82 -9.54 17.47 2.47
C HIS A 82 -10.46 18.68 2.21
N LYS A 83 -11.75 18.55 2.55
CA LYS A 83 -12.70 19.67 2.53
C LYS A 83 -12.39 20.72 3.60
N TRP A 84 -11.83 20.29 4.72
CA TRP A 84 -11.59 21.13 5.88
C TRP A 84 -10.17 20.98 6.39
N ASP A 85 -9.59 22.10 6.79
CA ASP A 85 -8.32 22.14 7.49
C ASP A 85 -8.41 21.54 8.90
N ARG A 86 -7.28 21.47 9.63
CA ARG A 86 -7.23 20.86 10.98
C ARG A 86 -8.19 21.52 11.98
N THR A 87 -8.35 22.84 11.91
CA THR A 87 -9.25 23.59 12.79
C THR A 87 -10.70 23.38 12.37
N GLY A 88 -10.98 23.50 11.08
CA GLY A 88 -12.29 23.29 10.49
C GLY A 88 -12.84 21.90 10.76
N ARG A 89 -11.99 20.85 10.72
CA ARG A 89 -12.38 19.49 11.13
C ARG A 89 -12.79 19.41 12.61
N LYS A 90 -12.11 20.15 13.49
CA LYS A 90 -12.38 20.12 14.94
C LYS A 90 -13.61 20.94 15.33
N SER A 91 -13.90 22.03 14.61
CA SER A 91 -14.98 22.97 14.93
C SER A 91 -16.08 23.03 13.87
N ASN A 92 -16.29 21.94 13.14
CA ASN A 92 -17.26 21.89 12.06
C ASN A 92 -18.70 21.99 12.60
N PRO A 93 -19.55 22.93 12.14
CA PRO A 93 -20.93 23.04 12.62
C PRO A 93 -21.82 21.82 12.31
N GLU A 94 -21.53 21.09 11.24
CA GLU A 94 -22.26 19.85 10.87
C GLU A 94 -21.82 18.65 11.72
N TRP A 95 -20.64 18.74 12.35
CA TRP A 95 -20.06 17.69 13.18
C TRP A 95 -19.68 18.28 14.57
N PRO A 96 -20.64 18.41 15.50
CA PRO A 96 -20.43 19.09 16.78
C PRO A 96 -19.28 18.52 17.64
N ASP A 97 -19.00 17.22 17.50
CA ASP A 97 -17.89 16.53 18.18
C ASP A 97 -16.59 16.49 17.36
N GLY A 98 -16.57 17.19 16.22
CA GLY A 98 -15.52 17.16 15.22
C GLY A 98 -15.65 15.99 14.24
N ILE A 99 -15.00 16.13 13.09
CA ILE A 99 -14.88 15.11 12.06
C ILE A 99 -13.41 14.70 11.89
N THR A 100 -13.13 13.39 11.81
CA THR A 100 -11.76 12.92 11.59
C THR A 100 -11.38 12.98 10.12
N ALA A 101 -10.08 12.98 9.83
CA ALA A 101 -9.58 12.86 8.45
C ALA A 101 -9.92 11.49 7.82
N LEU A 102 -10.27 10.48 8.63
CA LEU A 102 -10.63 9.14 8.16
C LEU A 102 -12.08 9.09 7.66
N HIS A 103 -12.93 9.98 8.17
CA HIS A 103 -14.33 10.04 7.81
C HIS A 103 -14.51 10.41 6.34
N LYS A 104 -15.32 9.65 5.60
CA LYS A 104 -15.50 9.84 4.15
C LYS A 104 -15.96 11.26 3.78
N ASP A 105 -16.75 11.90 4.64
CA ASP A 105 -17.32 13.22 4.34
C ASP A 105 -16.29 14.34 4.48
N CYS A 106 -15.11 14.06 5.05
CA CYS A 106 -13.98 14.96 5.13
C CYS A 106 -13.26 15.16 3.79
N GLN A 107 -13.56 14.37 2.77
CA GLN A 107 -12.89 14.38 1.47
C GLN A 107 -13.73 15.08 0.40
N ASN A 108 -13.09 15.87 -0.45
CA ASN A 108 -13.68 16.48 -1.64
C ASN A 108 -13.64 15.50 -2.82
N TRP A 109 -14.61 14.59 -2.85
CA TRP A 109 -14.65 13.51 -3.83
C TRP A 109 -14.79 13.98 -5.27
N ASP A 110 -15.51 15.08 -5.52
CA ASP A 110 -15.73 15.59 -6.87
C ASP A 110 -14.43 16.12 -7.46
N LYS A 111 -13.68 16.92 -6.68
CA LYS A 111 -12.36 17.40 -7.10
C LYS A 111 -11.35 16.26 -7.28
N MET A 112 -11.35 15.28 -6.37
CA MET A 112 -10.48 14.11 -6.48
C MET A 112 -10.79 13.29 -7.74
N ALA A 113 -12.06 13.02 -8.02
CA ALA A 113 -12.47 12.26 -9.21
C ALA A 113 -12.14 13.02 -10.50
N GLU A 114 -12.38 14.33 -10.54
CA GLU A 114 -12.00 15.19 -11.66
C GLU A 114 -10.49 15.13 -11.92
N ASP A 115 -9.66 15.34 -10.90
CA ASP A 115 -8.21 15.39 -11.07
C ASP A 115 -7.61 14.05 -11.48
N VAL A 116 -8.09 12.95 -10.88
CA VAL A 116 -7.65 11.59 -11.24
C VAL A 116 -7.97 11.31 -12.71
N LEU A 117 -9.18 11.65 -13.17
CA LEU A 117 -9.57 11.45 -14.56
C LEU A 117 -8.81 12.35 -15.53
N ASN A 118 -8.57 13.61 -15.17
CA ASN A 118 -7.79 14.55 -15.98
C ASN A 118 -6.34 14.07 -16.12
N LEU A 119 -5.69 13.72 -15.01
CA LEU A 119 -4.32 13.20 -15.01
C LEU A 119 -4.21 11.89 -15.79
N LYS A 120 -5.18 10.96 -15.65
CA LYS A 120 -5.25 9.75 -16.47
C LYS A 120 -5.35 10.03 -17.98
N ASN A 121 -5.97 11.15 -18.35
CA ASN A 121 -6.11 11.57 -19.73
C ASN A 121 -4.96 12.46 -20.22
N GLY A 122 -3.88 12.60 -19.44
CA GLY A 122 -2.72 13.41 -19.82
C GLY A 122 -2.93 14.92 -19.64
N VAL A 123 -3.98 15.33 -18.92
CA VAL A 123 -4.33 16.73 -18.68
C VAL A 123 -3.81 17.17 -17.31
N ALA A 124 -3.10 18.31 -17.28
CA ALA A 124 -2.63 18.92 -16.03
C ALA A 124 -3.80 19.47 -15.20
N VAL A 125 -3.61 19.53 -13.88
CA VAL A 125 -4.65 19.93 -12.93
C VAL A 125 -4.15 20.99 -11.95
N GLU A 126 -5.06 21.86 -11.50
CA GLU A 126 -4.85 22.73 -10.34
C GLU A 126 -5.28 21.98 -9.10
N LYS A 127 -4.33 21.39 -8.38
CA LYS A 127 -4.60 20.52 -7.21
C LYS A 127 -4.45 21.33 -5.92
N PRO A 128 -5.37 21.23 -4.95
CA PRO A 128 -5.18 21.82 -3.62
C PRO A 128 -3.94 21.29 -2.90
N ILE A 129 -3.51 21.95 -1.83
CA ILE A 129 -2.43 21.49 -0.95
C ILE A 129 -2.91 21.49 0.49
N TYR A 130 -2.81 20.35 1.17
CA TYR A 130 -2.97 20.29 2.62
C TYR A 130 -1.60 20.37 3.29
N ASN A 131 -1.32 21.50 3.92
CA ASN A 131 -0.04 21.74 4.56
C ASN A 131 0.03 21.03 5.92
N HIS A 132 0.83 19.98 6.03
CA HIS A 132 0.92 19.19 7.27
C HIS A 132 1.58 19.96 8.44
N ILE A 133 2.41 20.98 8.13
CA ILE A 133 3.08 21.82 9.13
C ILE A 133 2.06 22.74 9.79
N THR A 134 1.35 23.55 9.00
CA THR A 134 0.36 24.53 9.51
C THR A 134 -0.97 23.89 9.84
N GLY A 135 -1.30 22.77 9.19
CA GLY A 135 -2.60 22.12 9.23
C GLY A 135 -3.67 22.88 8.44
N MET A 136 -3.29 23.72 7.48
CA MET A 136 -4.16 24.56 6.64
C MET A 136 -4.28 24.03 5.21
N LEU A 137 -5.29 24.52 4.47
CA LEU A 137 -5.39 24.36 3.03
C LEU A 137 -4.68 25.55 2.37
N ASP A 138 -3.57 25.26 1.69
CA ASP A 138 -2.79 26.25 0.95
C ASP A 138 -3.35 26.40 -0.49
N PRO A 139 -2.99 27.47 -1.22
CA PRO A 139 -3.43 27.65 -2.60
C PRO A 139 -3.07 26.45 -3.50
N ASP A 140 -3.81 26.28 -4.59
CA ASP A 140 -3.61 25.16 -5.51
C ASP A 140 -2.24 25.22 -6.21
N GLU A 141 -1.70 24.05 -6.57
CA GLU A 141 -0.52 23.90 -7.42
C GLU A 141 -0.88 23.27 -8.76
N MET A 142 -0.14 23.65 -9.80
CA MET A 142 -0.24 22.99 -11.10
C MET A 142 0.53 21.66 -11.06
N VAL A 143 -0.15 20.57 -11.40
CA VAL A 143 0.44 19.23 -11.50
C VAL A 143 0.20 18.67 -12.89
N SER A 144 1.30 18.34 -13.58
CA SER A 144 1.26 17.63 -14.86
C SER A 144 1.46 16.12 -14.64
N PRO A 145 0.77 15.27 -15.42
CA PRO A 145 0.98 13.83 -15.29
C PRO A 145 2.32 13.42 -15.88
N THR A 146 3.00 12.51 -15.19
CA THR A 146 4.13 11.73 -15.71
C THR A 146 3.61 10.38 -16.23
N PRO A 147 4.45 9.50 -16.81
CA PRO A 147 4.00 8.19 -17.29
C PRO A 147 3.28 7.33 -16.23
N ILE A 148 3.59 7.53 -14.95
CA ILE A 148 2.93 6.84 -13.83
C ILE A 148 2.47 7.87 -12.79
N VAL A 149 1.19 7.90 -12.49
CA VAL A 149 0.62 8.75 -11.43
C VAL A 149 0.15 7.88 -10.27
N ILE A 150 0.66 8.15 -9.08
CA ILE A 150 0.36 7.38 -7.86
C ILE A 150 -0.45 8.27 -6.91
N PHE A 151 -1.68 7.86 -6.62
CA PHE A 151 -2.52 8.47 -5.59
C PHE A 151 -2.37 7.68 -4.30
N GLU A 152 -1.72 8.27 -3.31
CA GLU A 152 -1.49 7.63 -2.02
C GLU A 152 -2.32 8.29 -0.92
N GLY A 153 -2.87 7.50 -0.02
CA GLY A 153 -3.44 8.04 1.22
C GLY A 153 -4.45 7.11 1.85
N LEU A 154 -5.42 7.69 2.54
CA LEU A 154 -6.45 6.94 3.26
C LEU A 154 -7.55 6.37 2.34
N HIS A 155 -7.85 7.01 1.20
CA HIS A 155 -9.07 6.71 0.44
C HIS A 155 -8.95 6.57 -1.10
N PRO A 156 -7.87 6.02 -1.67
CA PRO A 156 -7.73 5.93 -3.13
C PRO A 156 -8.80 5.04 -3.80
N MET A 157 -9.41 4.12 -3.07
CA MET A 157 -10.40 3.17 -3.59
C MET A 157 -11.80 3.38 -2.97
N HIS A 158 -12.03 4.49 -2.25
CA HIS A 158 -13.32 4.72 -1.58
C HIS A 158 -14.40 5.16 -2.57
N ASP A 159 -14.19 6.28 -3.27
CA ASP A 159 -15.08 6.76 -4.33
C ASP A 159 -14.96 5.86 -5.57
N GLU A 160 -16.10 5.43 -6.09
CA GLU A 160 -16.13 4.45 -7.17
C GLU A 160 -15.63 5.02 -8.52
N ARG A 161 -15.79 6.34 -8.75
CA ARG A 161 -15.27 7.00 -9.96
C ARG A 161 -13.75 6.98 -9.97
N VAL A 162 -13.15 7.28 -8.81
CA VAL A 162 -11.69 7.20 -8.61
C VAL A 162 -11.23 5.76 -8.77
N ASN A 163 -11.84 4.81 -8.05
CA ASN A 163 -11.48 3.40 -8.08
C ASN A 163 -11.51 2.78 -9.49
N GLN A 164 -12.47 3.17 -10.33
CA GLN A 164 -12.57 2.74 -11.73
C GLN A 164 -11.49 3.35 -12.63
N ALA A 165 -10.96 4.52 -12.27
CA ALA A 165 -9.88 5.17 -12.98
C ALA A 165 -8.50 4.58 -12.62
N LEU A 166 -8.37 3.81 -11.54
CA LEU A 166 -7.10 3.17 -11.16
C LEU A 166 -6.83 1.92 -12.01
N ASP A 167 -5.63 1.82 -12.56
CA ASP A 167 -5.18 0.68 -13.36
C ASP A 167 -4.62 -0.46 -12.50
N LEU A 168 -4.04 -0.12 -11.34
CA LEU A 168 -3.59 -1.07 -10.31
C LEU A 168 -3.87 -0.49 -8.92
N THR A 169 -4.35 -1.34 -8.02
CA THR A 169 -4.69 -0.95 -6.65
C THR A 169 -3.90 -1.73 -5.60
N ILE A 170 -3.34 -1.01 -4.64
CA ILE A 170 -2.44 -1.56 -3.61
C ILE A 170 -2.95 -1.14 -2.23
N TYR A 171 -2.90 -2.05 -1.27
CA TYR A 171 -3.22 -1.77 0.13
C TYR A 171 -2.07 -2.22 1.06
N LEU A 172 -1.58 -1.33 1.93
CA LEU A 172 -0.67 -1.70 3.01
C LEU A 172 -1.47 -1.97 4.29
N ASP A 173 -1.60 -3.24 4.64
CA ASP A 173 -2.37 -3.68 5.79
C ASP A 173 -1.48 -3.99 6.99
N ILE A 174 -1.31 -3.01 7.88
CA ILE A 174 -0.67 -3.25 9.17
C ILE A 174 -1.75 -3.64 10.17
N THR A 175 -1.65 -4.85 10.72
CA THR A 175 -2.61 -5.37 11.71
C THR A 175 -2.64 -4.53 12.98
N ASP A 176 -3.77 -4.55 13.69
CA ASP A 176 -3.97 -3.79 14.92
C ASP A 176 -2.87 -4.09 15.97
N ASP A 177 -2.44 -5.35 16.08
CA ASP A 177 -1.40 -5.77 17.03
C ASP A 177 -0.04 -5.14 16.70
N VAL A 178 0.33 -5.10 15.43
CA VAL A 178 1.58 -4.45 14.98
C VAL A 178 1.49 -2.93 15.16
N LYS A 179 0.35 -2.31 14.79
CA LYS A 179 0.12 -0.87 15.00
C LYS A 179 0.23 -0.51 16.48
N PHE A 180 -0.36 -1.32 17.35
CA PHE A 180 -0.28 -1.14 18.79
C PHE A 180 1.17 -1.26 19.28
N ALA A 181 1.88 -2.32 18.90
CA ALA A 181 3.25 -2.56 19.31
C ALA A 181 4.18 -1.39 18.92
N TRP A 182 4.13 -0.94 17.66
CA TRP A 182 4.94 0.19 17.20
C TRP A 182 4.55 1.52 17.85
N LYS A 183 3.26 1.76 18.06
CA LYS A 183 2.79 2.98 18.73
C LYS A 183 3.17 2.99 20.21
N ALA A 184 3.05 1.86 20.90
CA ALA A 184 3.46 1.71 22.28
C ALA A 184 4.97 1.93 22.42
N GLN A 185 5.79 1.31 21.57
CA GLN A 185 7.24 1.52 21.57
C GLN A 185 7.60 3.01 21.39
N ARG A 186 7.04 3.66 20.36
CA ARG A 186 7.34 5.07 20.08
C ARG A 186 6.84 6.00 21.18
N ASP A 187 5.58 5.90 21.56
CA ASP A 187 4.94 6.90 22.44
C ASP A 187 5.33 6.68 23.92
N ILE A 188 5.58 5.44 24.37
CA ILE A 188 6.05 5.17 25.74
C ILE A 188 7.55 5.51 25.86
N ALA A 189 8.38 5.05 24.92
CA ALA A 189 9.84 5.23 25.03
C ALA A 189 10.29 6.67 24.74
N GLU A 190 9.66 7.36 23.79
CA GLU A 190 10.11 8.70 23.37
C GLU A 190 9.31 9.85 24.01
N ARG A 191 8.07 9.60 24.44
CA ARG A 191 7.14 10.67 24.87
C ARG A 191 6.58 10.49 26.27
N GLY A 192 6.93 9.41 26.98
CA GLY A 192 6.46 9.13 28.34
C GLY A 192 4.95 8.91 28.44
N ALA A 193 4.28 8.55 27.33
CA ALA A 193 2.87 8.23 27.33
C ALA A 193 2.60 6.95 28.13
N THR A 194 1.42 6.86 28.73
CA THR A 194 0.93 5.64 29.38
C THR A 194 0.34 4.67 28.35
N MET A 195 0.30 3.38 28.69
CA MET A 195 -0.33 2.36 27.84
C MET A 195 -1.82 2.68 27.58
N GLU A 196 -2.50 3.24 28.57
CA GLU A 196 -3.91 3.65 28.47
C GLU A 196 -4.11 4.75 27.43
N GLU A 197 -3.23 5.75 27.38
CA GLU A 197 -3.29 6.83 26.38
C GLU A 197 -3.05 6.32 24.96
N VAL A 198 -2.11 5.38 24.79
CA VAL A 198 -1.85 4.72 23.51
C VAL A 198 -3.07 3.93 23.05
N GLN A 199 -3.65 3.13 23.94
CA GLN A 199 -4.85 2.34 23.65
C GLN A 199 -6.05 3.24 23.33
N LYS A 200 -6.26 4.31 24.10
CA LYS A 200 -7.34 5.27 23.87
C LYS A 200 -7.22 5.90 22.48
N ALA A 201 -6.03 6.35 22.09
CA ALA A 201 -5.82 6.96 20.77
C ALA A 201 -6.08 6.01 19.61
N ILE A 202 -5.83 4.70 19.78
CA ILE A 202 -6.18 3.68 18.78
C ILE A 202 -7.69 3.46 18.75
N ASN A 203 -8.32 3.30 19.92
CA ASN A 203 -9.75 3.07 20.05
C ASN A 203 -10.57 4.23 19.48
N ASP A 204 -10.14 5.47 19.69
CA ASP A 204 -10.81 6.67 19.17
C ASP A 204 -10.80 6.71 17.62
N ARG A 205 -9.79 6.12 16.97
CA ARG A 205 -9.68 6.10 15.50
C ARG A 205 -10.33 4.88 14.85
N LYS A 206 -10.53 3.79 15.61
CA LYS A 206 -10.99 2.49 15.09
C LYS A 206 -12.36 2.55 14.40
N PRO A 207 -13.39 3.28 14.91
CA PRO A 207 -14.69 3.35 14.25
C PRO A 207 -14.60 3.87 12.81
N ASP A 208 -13.97 5.02 12.60
CA ASP A 208 -13.83 5.60 11.26
C ASP A 208 -12.88 4.79 10.37
N PHE A 209 -11.82 4.21 10.94
CA PHE A 209 -10.92 3.35 10.19
C PHE A 209 -11.65 2.12 9.63
N SER A 210 -12.38 1.38 10.47
CA SER A 210 -13.14 0.20 10.05
C SER A 210 -14.32 0.54 9.14
N ALA A 211 -14.90 1.74 9.26
CA ALA A 211 -16.01 2.18 8.40
C ALA A 211 -15.55 2.64 7.01
N TYR A 212 -14.42 3.34 6.90
CA TYR A 212 -14.09 4.10 5.68
C TYR A 212 -12.75 3.77 5.05
N VAL A 213 -11.78 3.25 5.82
CA VAL A 213 -10.43 2.95 5.34
C VAL A 213 -10.28 1.46 5.07
N GLU A 214 -10.51 0.63 6.09
CA GLU A 214 -10.35 -0.82 6.05
C GLU A 214 -11.12 -1.55 4.93
N PRO A 215 -12.37 -1.18 4.58
CA PRO A 215 -13.12 -1.91 3.54
C PRO A 215 -12.45 -1.88 2.16
N GLN A 216 -11.53 -0.94 1.91
CA GLN A 216 -10.78 -0.86 0.66
C GLN A 216 -9.81 -2.03 0.46
N LYS A 217 -9.44 -2.77 1.52
CA LYS A 217 -8.64 -4.01 1.43
C LYS A 217 -9.28 -5.06 0.51
N ALA A 218 -10.61 -5.11 0.48
CA ALA A 218 -11.34 -6.04 -0.38
C ALA A 218 -11.29 -5.63 -1.87
N LYS A 219 -11.02 -4.35 -2.17
CA LYS A 219 -10.94 -3.83 -3.54
C LYS A 219 -9.54 -4.00 -4.13
N ALA A 220 -8.50 -3.92 -3.32
CA ALA A 220 -7.11 -3.95 -3.75
C ALA A 220 -6.73 -5.19 -4.59
N ASP A 221 -5.91 -4.98 -5.62
CA ASP A 221 -5.32 -6.02 -6.46
C ASP A 221 -4.13 -6.69 -5.75
N ILE A 222 -3.35 -5.90 -5.01
CA ILE A 222 -2.20 -6.34 -4.21
C ILE A 222 -2.35 -5.82 -2.78
N ILE A 223 -2.13 -6.69 -1.80
CA ILE A 223 -2.11 -6.36 -0.37
C ILE A 223 -0.76 -6.78 0.20
N ILE A 224 -0.10 -5.87 0.91
CA ILE A 224 1.05 -6.19 1.76
C ILE A 224 0.56 -6.17 3.20
N GLN A 225 0.36 -7.35 3.79
CA GLN A 225 -0.12 -7.49 5.16
C GLN A 225 1.03 -7.73 6.12
N VAL A 226 1.13 -6.92 7.17
CA VAL A 226 2.16 -7.01 8.22
C VAL A 226 1.52 -7.49 9.52
N LEU A 227 1.97 -8.63 10.02
CA LEU A 227 1.55 -9.29 11.24
C LEU A 227 2.74 -9.48 12.19
N LEU A 228 2.45 -9.78 13.45
CA LEU A 228 3.45 -10.33 14.35
C LEU A 228 3.92 -11.71 13.85
N SER A 229 5.17 -12.05 14.15
CA SER A 229 5.78 -13.33 13.81
C SER A 229 5.07 -14.51 14.47
N ASP A 230 4.95 -15.64 13.77
CA ASP A 230 4.54 -16.92 14.35
C ASP A 230 5.75 -17.72 14.88
N LEU A 231 6.98 -17.33 14.51
CA LEU A 231 8.21 -18.03 14.91
C LEU A 231 8.60 -17.75 16.36
N ILE A 232 8.11 -16.65 16.92
CA ILE A 232 8.39 -16.23 18.29
C ILE A 232 7.21 -15.45 18.85
N ASP A 233 6.87 -15.71 20.11
CA ASP A 233 5.89 -14.90 20.85
C ASP A 233 6.54 -13.57 21.26
N ASP A 234 6.43 -12.59 20.36
CA ASP A 234 6.98 -11.23 20.53
C ASP A 234 5.88 -10.17 20.37
N ALA A 235 5.41 -9.65 21.49
CA ALA A 235 4.46 -8.53 21.50
C ALA A 235 5.10 -7.17 21.16
N THR A 236 6.43 -7.10 20.96
CA THR A 236 7.12 -5.83 20.71
C THR A 236 7.04 -5.38 19.26
N GLY A 237 6.61 -6.24 18.33
CA GLY A 237 6.53 -5.89 16.90
C GLY A 237 7.91 -5.79 16.23
N LYS A 238 8.92 -6.41 16.84
CA LYS A 238 10.28 -6.49 16.29
C LYS A 238 10.39 -7.61 15.26
N PHE A 239 9.72 -8.72 15.50
CA PHE A 239 9.65 -9.85 14.56
C PHE A 239 8.31 -9.85 13.85
N LEU A 240 8.37 -9.88 12.52
CA LEU A 240 7.20 -9.71 11.67
C LEU A 240 7.04 -10.89 10.74
N LYS A 241 5.79 -11.27 10.53
CA LYS A 241 5.33 -12.05 9.40
C LYS A 241 4.70 -11.10 8.40
N VAL A 242 5.18 -11.11 7.17
CA VAL A 242 4.63 -10.27 6.12
C VAL A 242 4.11 -11.14 5.00
N LYS A 243 2.93 -10.82 4.50
CA LYS A 243 2.29 -11.48 3.37
C LYS A 243 2.19 -10.52 2.21
N PHE A 244 2.57 -10.96 1.03
CA PHE A 244 2.20 -10.36 -0.24
C PHE A 244 1.06 -11.20 -0.82
N ILE A 245 -0.13 -10.61 -0.83
CA ILE A 245 -1.39 -11.23 -1.25
C ILE A 245 -1.79 -10.57 -2.56
N GLN A 246 -1.91 -11.33 -3.64
CA GLN A 246 -2.30 -10.81 -4.95
C GLN A 246 -3.54 -11.53 -5.46
N LYS A 247 -4.55 -10.77 -5.90
CA LYS A 247 -5.71 -11.32 -6.59
C LYS A 247 -5.29 -11.99 -7.88
N LYS A 248 -5.75 -13.22 -8.08
CA LYS A 248 -5.53 -13.96 -9.34
C LYS A 248 -6.23 -13.30 -10.53
N SER A 249 -7.24 -12.47 -10.26
CA SER A 249 -7.94 -11.67 -11.26
C SER A 249 -7.19 -10.39 -11.67
N CYS A 250 -6.06 -10.06 -11.05
CA CYS A 250 -5.28 -8.87 -11.40
C CYS A 250 -4.86 -8.94 -12.88
N PRO A 251 -5.32 -8.02 -13.75
CA PRO A 251 -5.18 -8.19 -15.19
C PRO A 251 -3.83 -7.70 -15.75
N VAL A 252 -3.03 -7.00 -14.94
CA VAL A 252 -1.88 -6.21 -15.41
C VAL A 252 -0.53 -6.76 -14.96
N CYS A 253 -0.50 -7.75 -14.08
CA CYS A 253 0.75 -8.39 -13.64
C CYS A 253 0.53 -9.81 -13.12
N GLU A 254 1.52 -10.69 -13.34
CA GLU A 254 1.48 -12.07 -12.86
C GLU A 254 1.66 -12.15 -11.34
N SER A 255 1.13 -13.19 -10.70
CA SER A 255 1.37 -13.43 -9.27
C SER A 255 2.74 -14.08 -9.03
N PRO A 256 3.54 -13.57 -8.07
CA PRO A 256 4.79 -14.20 -7.68
C PRO A 256 4.52 -15.49 -6.87
N PHE A 257 5.42 -16.46 -6.98
CA PHE A 257 5.33 -17.74 -6.25
C PHE A 257 6.72 -18.29 -5.92
N LEU A 258 6.77 -19.27 -5.01
CA LEU A 258 7.99 -20.01 -4.69
C LEU A 258 8.00 -21.37 -5.38
N PHE A 259 9.10 -21.70 -6.06
CA PHE A 259 9.39 -22.98 -6.73
C PHE A 259 8.35 -23.49 -7.74
N ASP A 260 7.12 -23.81 -7.31
CA ASP A 260 6.08 -24.47 -8.09
C ASP A 260 4.75 -23.69 -8.00
N LYS A 261 4.26 -23.22 -9.16
CA LYS A 261 3.10 -22.31 -9.24
C LYS A 261 1.82 -23.02 -8.78
N GLY A 262 1.14 -22.46 -7.79
CA GLY A 262 -0.14 -22.96 -7.27
C GLY A 262 -0.02 -24.07 -6.23
N SER A 263 1.20 -24.56 -5.95
CA SER A 263 1.45 -25.51 -4.86
C SER A 263 1.52 -24.79 -3.52
N LYS A 264 1.08 -25.48 -2.44
CA LYS A 264 1.31 -25.03 -1.07
C LYS A 264 2.70 -25.46 -0.62
N ILE A 265 3.56 -24.48 -0.40
CA ILE A 265 4.97 -24.66 -0.06
C ILE A 265 5.28 -23.90 1.21
N THR A 266 6.05 -24.53 2.09
CA THR A 266 6.74 -23.89 3.21
C THR A 266 8.21 -24.25 3.11
N TRP A 267 9.08 -23.25 3.23
CA TRP A 267 10.51 -23.40 3.02
C TRP A 267 11.29 -22.62 4.08
N THR A 268 12.13 -23.34 4.82
CA THR A 268 13.17 -22.77 5.66
C THR A 268 14.48 -22.82 4.87
N PRO A 269 15.04 -21.66 4.48
CA PRO A 269 16.32 -21.61 3.78
C PRO A 269 17.44 -22.27 4.59
N ASN A 270 18.39 -22.93 3.91
CA ASN A 270 19.56 -23.48 4.57
C ASN A 270 20.42 -22.35 5.16
N GLY A 271 20.71 -22.43 6.46
CA GLY A 271 21.53 -21.46 7.19
C GLY A 271 22.97 -21.31 6.68
N ASP A 272 23.52 -22.32 5.99
CA ASP A 272 24.84 -22.23 5.33
C ASP A 272 24.82 -21.31 4.10
N LYS A 273 23.63 -21.01 3.57
CA LYS A 273 23.43 -20.18 2.36
C LYS A 273 22.73 -18.85 2.65
N LEU A 274 22.08 -18.73 3.81
CA LEU A 274 21.37 -17.54 4.26
C LEU A 274 21.51 -17.39 5.77
N THR A 275 22.36 -16.44 6.15
CA THR A 275 22.70 -16.12 7.53
C THR A 275 21.50 -15.48 8.21
N THR A 276 21.02 -16.15 9.25
CA THR A 276 19.93 -15.68 10.09
C THR A 276 20.20 -15.97 11.56
N SER A 277 19.95 -14.99 12.40
CA SER A 277 19.88 -15.13 13.85
C SER A 277 18.50 -15.64 14.23
N ALA A 278 18.39 -16.27 15.41
CA ALA A 278 17.12 -16.67 15.98
C ALA A 278 16.07 -15.52 15.91
N PRO A 279 14.82 -15.78 15.51
CA PRO A 279 14.23 -17.12 15.29
C PRO A 279 14.48 -17.73 13.90
N GLY A 280 15.27 -17.07 13.05
CA GLY A 280 15.51 -17.48 11.66
C GLY A 280 14.55 -16.83 10.68
N VAL A 281 14.34 -17.49 9.55
CA VAL A 281 13.39 -17.07 8.52
C VAL A 281 12.65 -18.27 7.93
N VAL A 282 11.35 -18.12 7.71
CA VAL A 282 10.52 -19.08 6.98
C VAL A 282 9.80 -18.34 5.86
N LEU A 283 9.80 -18.91 4.67
CA LEU A 283 9.00 -18.44 3.55
C LEU A 283 7.92 -19.45 3.22
N ALA A 284 6.77 -18.97 2.75
CA ALA A 284 5.73 -19.84 2.23
C ALA A 284 5.07 -19.24 0.99
N SER A 285 4.50 -20.10 0.15
CA SER A 285 3.70 -19.72 -1.01
C SER A 285 2.52 -20.67 -1.13
N TYR A 286 1.33 -20.13 -1.37
CA TYR A 286 0.09 -20.90 -1.44
C TYR A 286 -1.03 -20.09 -2.07
N ASP A 287 -2.07 -20.78 -2.51
CA ASP A 287 -3.34 -20.17 -2.89
C ASP A 287 -4.26 -20.03 -1.67
N ASP A 288 -5.04 -18.95 -1.62
CA ASP A 288 -6.00 -18.67 -0.56
C ASP A 288 -7.24 -17.93 -1.10
N GLU A 289 -8.16 -17.57 -0.22
CA GLU A 289 -9.31 -16.71 -0.50
C GLU A 289 -9.21 -15.39 0.30
N TRP A 290 -9.44 -14.26 -0.38
CA TRP A 290 -9.46 -12.93 0.24
C TRP A 290 -10.76 -12.22 -0.11
N PHE A 291 -11.66 -12.08 0.87
CA PHE A 291 -12.99 -11.48 0.68
C PHE A 291 -13.80 -12.13 -0.47
N GLY A 292 -13.77 -13.46 -0.59
CA GLY A 292 -14.48 -14.20 -1.64
C GLY A 292 -13.76 -14.26 -2.99
N GLU A 293 -12.58 -13.64 -3.12
CA GLU A 293 -11.77 -13.66 -4.34
C GLU A 293 -10.57 -14.60 -4.19
N ALA A 294 -10.24 -15.35 -5.24
CA ALA A 294 -9.08 -16.22 -5.23
C ALA A 294 -7.78 -15.40 -5.28
N VAL A 295 -6.85 -15.67 -4.36
CA VAL A 295 -5.56 -14.99 -4.26
C VAL A 295 -4.40 -15.97 -4.31
N SER A 296 -3.24 -15.47 -4.73
CA SER A 296 -1.94 -16.10 -4.54
C SER A 296 -1.21 -15.36 -3.41
N VAL A 297 -0.64 -16.10 -2.48
CA VAL A 297 0.09 -15.57 -1.34
C VAL A 297 1.54 -16.01 -1.40
N ILE A 298 2.46 -15.08 -1.15
CA ILE A 298 3.83 -15.37 -0.73
C ILE A 298 4.06 -14.64 0.58
N GLU A 299 4.65 -15.32 1.56
CA GLU A 299 4.90 -14.76 2.88
C GLU A 299 6.33 -15.04 3.35
N MET A 300 6.80 -14.17 4.22
CA MET A 300 8.10 -14.25 4.88
C MET A 300 7.89 -13.92 6.36
N ASP A 301 8.25 -14.86 7.22
CA ASP A 301 8.24 -14.72 8.66
C ASP A 301 9.67 -14.76 9.19
N GLY A 302 10.04 -13.78 10.01
CA GLY A 302 11.40 -13.60 10.52
C GLY A 302 12.23 -12.63 9.69
N LYS A 303 13.56 -12.75 9.79
CA LYS A 303 14.51 -11.77 9.24
C LYS A 303 15.79 -12.39 8.69
N ILE A 304 16.45 -11.65 7.82
CA ILE A 304 17.75 -11.96 7.23
C ILE A 304 18.79 -11.00 7.80
N ASP A 305 19.92 -11.52 8.28
CA ASP A 305 20.95 -10.65 8.87
C ASP A 305 21.93 -10.11 7.82
N VAL A 306 22.19 -10.86 6.75
CA VAL A 306 23.10 -10.48 5.66
C VAL A 306 22.31 -10.32 4.37
N LEU A 307 22.00 -9.07 4.00
CA LEU A 307 21.13 -8.78 2.85
C LEU A 307 21.70 -9.22 1.50
N ASP A 308 23.02 -9.26 1.34
CA ASP A 308 23.65 -9.74 0.10
C ASP A 308 23.32 -11.22 -0.19
N GLU A 309 23.01 -12.00 0.85
CA GLU A 309 22.62 -13.41 0.74
C GLU A 309 21.14 -13.60 0.37
N LEU A 310 20.34 -12.52 0.33
CA LEU A 310 18.95 -12.53 -0.13
C LEU A 310 18.82 -13.10 -1.56
N ILE A 311 19.92 -13.08 -2.34
CA ILE A 311 19.99 -13.71 -3.66
C ILE A 311 19.60 -15.19 -3.63
N TYR A 312 19.82 -15.88 -2.51
CA TYR A 312 19.40 -17.26 -2.36
C TYR A 312 17.87 -17.39 -2.30
N VAL A 313 17.19 -16.47 -1.61
CA VAL A 313 15.72 -16.38 -1.61
C VAL A 313 15.21 -15.98 -2.99
N GLU A 314 15.83 -14.98 -3.62
CA GLU A 314 15.48 -14.53 -4.97
C GLU A 314 15.55 -15.69 -5.98
N SER A 315 16.54 -16.58 -5.87
CA SER A 315 16.67 -17.75 -6.75
C SER A 315 15.52 -18.75 -6.66
N ALA A 316 14.77 -18.75 -5.56
CA ALA A 316 13.59 -19.57 -5.34
C ALA A 316 12.28 -18.89 -5.76
N MET A 317 12.29 -17.56 -5.94
CA MET A 317 11.13 -16.78 -6.31
C MET A 317 10.96 -16.76 -7.83
N CYS A 318 9.72 -16.93 -8.28
CA CYS A 318 9.33 -16.90 -9.68
C CYS A 318 8.32 -15.78 -9.94
N SER A 319 8.23 -15.34 -11.20
CA SER A 319 7.32 -14.27 -11.63
C SER A 319 7.40 -13.03 -10.74
N THR A 320 8.60 -12.57 -10.40
CA THR A 320 8.83 -11.41 -9.52
C THR A 320 8.69 -10.06 -10.24
N GLY A 321 8.69 -10.06 -11.57
CA GLY A 321 8.74 -8.83 -12.36
C GLY A 321 10.16 -8.24 -12.48
N THR A 322 11.19 -8.98 -12.08
CA THR A 322 12.59 -8.58 -12.28
C THR A 322 13.01 -8.64 -13.76
N LYS A 323 13.94 -7.79 -14.16
CA LYS A 323 14.52 -7.71 -15.52
C LYS A 323 15.73 -8.61 -15.70
N TYR A 324 16.46 -8.85 -14.62
CA TYR A 324 17.62 -9.72 -14.60
C TYR A 324 17.71 -10.40 -13.24
N TYR A 325 18.44 -11.51 -13.21
CA TYR A 325 18.73 -12.23 -11.97
C TYR A 325 19.59 -11.37 -11.04
N GLY A 326 19.14 -11.18 -9.80
CA GLY A 326 19.82 -10.37 -8.80
C GLY A 326 19.28 -8.96 -8.64
N GLU A 327 18.33 -8.53 -9.48
CA GLU A 327 17.75 -7.18 -9.39
C GLU A 327 17.04 -6.96 -8.05
N LEU A 328 16.30 -7.95 -7.53
CA LEU A 328 15.61 -7.81 -6.26
C LEU A 328 16.59 -7.60 -5.11
N THR A 329 17.63 -8.43 -5.05
CA THR A 329 18.70 -8.33 -4.07
C THR A 329 19.44 -7.00 -4.18
N GLU A 330 19.78 -6.57 -5.40
CA GLU A 330 20.45 -5.29 -5.65
C GLU A 330 19.61 -4.12 -5.11
N GLN A 331 18.31 -4.06 -5.40
CA GLN A 331 17.44 -2.99 -4.92
C GLN A 331 17.27 -3.01 -3.39
N MET A 332 17.25 -4.20 -2.79
CA MET A 332 17.19 -4.35 -1.33
C MET A 332 18.48 -3.87 -0.66
N VAL A 333 19.65 -4.24 -1.18
CA VAL A 333 20.96 -3.81 -0.68
C VAL A 333 21.15 -2.30 -0.85
N LYS A 334 20.75 -1.73 -1.99
CA LYS A 334 20.76 -0.27 -2.23
C LYS A 334 19.95 0.49 -1.17
N ASN A 335 18.88 -0.11 -0.68
CA ASN A 335 18.00 0.46 0.34
C ASN A 335 18.21 -0.16 1.74
N LYS A 336 19.38 -0.74 2.03
CA LYS A 336 19.63 -1.47 3.29
C LYS A 336 19.39 -0.68 4.59
N GLN A 337 19.47 0.66 4.53
CA GLN A 337 19.23 1.54 5.68
C GLN A 337 17.74 1.89 5.87
N ALA A 338 16.89 1.54 4.90
CA ALA A 338 15.46 1.79 5.00
C ALA A 338 14.82 0.82 6.01
N PRO A 339 13.83 1.26 6.80
CA PRO A 339 13.11 0.39 7.74
C PRO A 339 12.54 -0.86 7.04
N GLY A 340 12.71 -2.01 7.70
CA GLY A 340 12.18 -3.30 7.24
C GLY A 340 12.95 -3.93 6.07
N SER A 341 14.15 -3.44 5.74
CA SER A 341 14.97 -4.05 4.68
C SER A 341 15.40 -5.47 5.00
N GLU A 342 15.50 -5.83 6.28
CA GLU A 342 15.88 -7.15 6.78
C GLU A 342 14.73 -8.16 6.84
N ASN A 343 13.49 -7.76 6.57
CA ASN A 343 12.32 -8.64 6.70
C ASN A 343 11.38 -8.54 5.49
N GLY A 344 10.25 -9.26 5.56
CA GLY A 344 9.28 -9.33 4.49
C GLY A 344 8.69 -7.97 4.08
N THR A 345 8.76 -6.94 4.93
CA THR A 345 8.23 -5.60 4.62
C THR A 345 9.00 -5.00 3.44
N GLY A 346 10.33 -4.93 3.54
CA GLY A 346 11.16 -4.40 2.47
C GLY A 346 11.14 -5.28 1.23
N LEU A 347 11.18 -6.60 1.42
CA LEU A 347 11.13 -7.58 0.33
C LEU A 347 9.87 -7.40 -0.52
N PHE A 348 8.71 -7.40 0.12
CA PHE A 348 7.42 -7.36 -0.58
C PHE A 348 7.04 -5.96 -1.06
N GLN A 349 7.53 -4.89 -0.42
CA GLN A 349 7.44 -3.54 -0.99
C GLN A 349 8.27 -3.42 -2.28
N THR A 350 9.48 -3.98 -2.31
CA THR A 350 10.33 -3.95 -3.51
C THR A 350 9.72 -4.82 -4.61
N LEU A 351 9.19 -5.99 -4.26
CA LEU A 351 8.42 -6.84 -5.17
C LEU A 351 7.21 -6.10 -5.75
N CYS A 352 6.44 -5.40 -4.92
CA CYS A 352 5.29 -4.62 -5.36
C CYS A 352 5.69 -3.51 -6.34
N ALA A 353 6.83 -2.84 -6.12
CA ALA A 353 7.35 -1.86 -7.06
C ALA A 353 7.69 -2.47 -8.43
N PHE A 354 8.23 -3.69 -8.48
CA PHE A 354 8.39 -4.42 -9.75
C PHE A 354 7.05 -4.75 -10.40
N LYS A 355 6.00 -5.04 -9.61
CA LYS A 355 4.63 -5.23 -10.12
C LYS A 355 4.00 -3.97 -10.68
N ILE A 356 4.30 -2.80 -10.11
CA ILE A 356 3.91 -1.52 -10.72
C ILE A 356 4.61 -1.35 -12.06
N ARG A 357 5.90 -1.69 -12.16
CA ARG A 357 6.63 -1.62 -13.44
C ARG A 357 6.06 -2.59 -14.48
N GLU A 358 5.78 -3.83 -14.08
CA GLU A 358 5.14 -4.83 -14.93
C GLU A 358 3.78 -4.37 -15.44
N ALA A 359 2.95 -3.79 -14.56
CA ALA A 359 1.66 -3.20 -14.93
C ALA A 359 1.80 -2.06 -15.93
N TYR A 360 2.73 -1.13 -15.68
CA TYR A 360 3.03 -0.03 -16.58
C TYR A 360 3.44 -0.52 -17.98
N GLU A 361 4.31 -1.52 -18.05
CA GLU A 361 4.76 -2.09 -19.32
C GLU A 361 3.65 -2.90 -20.02
N SER A 362 2.82 -3.61 -19.27
CA SER A 362 1.71 -4.40 -19.83
C SER A 362 0.64 -3.52 -20.46
N LEU A 363 0.36 -2.34 -19.87
CA LEU A 363 -0.66 -1.42 -20.36
C LEU A 363 -0.21 -0.57 -21.56
N ARG A 364 1.08 -0.58 -21.88
CA ARG A 364 1.67 0.17 -23.00
C ARG A 364 2.04 -0.67 -24.21
N LYS A 365 1.94 -1.99 -24.11
CA LYS A 365 2.04 -2.92 -25.25
C LYS A 365 0.71 -3.01 -25.97
#